data_AF-A0A6M3LX54-F1
#
_entry.id   AF-A0A6M3LX54-F1
#
_cell.length_a   1.000
_cell.length_b   1.000
_cell.length_c   1.000
_cell.angle_alpha   90.00
_cell.angle_beta   90.00
_cell.angle_gamma   90.00
#
_symmetry.space_group_name_H-M   'P 1'
#
loop_
_entity.id
_entity.type
_entity.pdbx_description
1 polymer ?
#
loop_
_entity_poly.entity_id
_entity_poly.type
_entity_poly.pdbx_seq_one_letter_code
_entity_poly.pdbx_strand_id
1 'polypeptide(L)'
;MKIWLISQSVNGGYGTYDSAVVVAESEEEAKIINPGGRKKNRNGDRRVNRFKSWCHRKDVTAKLLGEAIKGVKKGVVCASYHEI
;
A
#
# COMPACT_ATOMS: atom_id res chain seq x y z
N MET A 1 -7.96 -11.60 9.76
CA MET A 1 -7.28 -10.43 9.17
C MET A 1 -6.07 -10.08 10.04
N LYS A 2 -4.94 -9.76 9.42
CA LYS A 2 -3.72 -9.36 10.11
C LYS A 2 -3.41 -7.90 9.78
N ILE A 3 -2.70 -7.24 10.69
CA ILE A 3 -2.21 -5.88 10.52
C ILE A 3 -0.74 -5.97 10.10
N TRP A 4 -0.41 -5.30 9.01
CA TRP A 4 0.92 -5.33 8.41
C TRP A 4 1.45 -3.91 8.26
N LEU A 5 2.74 -3.74 8.54
CA LEU A 5 3.50 -2.59 8.05
C LEU A 5 4.09 -2.98 6.70
N ILE A 6 3.67 -2.28 5.64
CA ILE A 6 4.32 -2.37 4.34
C ILE A 6 5.23 -1.17 4.12
N SER A 7 6.37 -1.38 3.47
CA SER A 7 7.28 -0.29 3.13
C SER A 7 8.06 -0.58 1.85
N GLN A 8 8.60 0.48 1.24
CA GLN A 8 9.40 0.41 0.03
C GLN A 8 10.50 1.47 0.02
N SER A 9 11.56 1.23 -0.76
CA SER A 9 12.71 2.14 -0.90
C SER A 9 13.07 2.45 -2.36
N VAL A 10 12.23 2.05 -3.31
CA VAL A 10 12.46 2.19 -4.77
C VAL A 10 12.11 3.59 -5.26
N ASN A 11 10.94 4.09 -4.86
CA ASN A 11 10.48 5.42 -5.21
C ASN A 11 10.73 6.36 -4.04
N GLY A 12 11.26 7.53 -4.32
CA GLY A 12 11.44 8.59 -3.34
C GLY A 12 11.14 9.97 -3.92
N GLY A 13 11.35 10.99 -3.10
CA GLY A 13 11.02 12.38 -3.45
C GLY A 13 9.54 12.70 -3.26
N TYR A 14 9.09 13.74 -3.94
CA TYR A 14 7.75 14.28 -3.73
C TYR A 14 6.65 13.44 -4.36
N GLY A 15 5.54 13.34 -3.64
CA GLY A 15 4.36 12.64 -4.11
C GLY A 15 4.50 11.12 -4.10
N THR A 16 5.39 10.59 -3.26
CA THR A 16 5.56 9.16 -3.01
C THR A 16 5.12 8.79 -1.60
N TYR A 17 4.67 7.54 -1.45
CA TYR A 17 4.52 6.91 -0.15
C TYR A 17 5.79 6.10 0.12
N ASP A 18 6.26 6.08 1.37
CA ASP A 18 7.38 5.24 1.82
C ASP A 18 6.88 4.01 2.60
N SER A 19 5.79 4.16 3.36
CA SER A 19 5.24 3.12 4.22
C SER A 19 3.73 3.25 4.45
N ALA A 20 3.08 2.15 4.84
CA ALA A 20 1.68 2.14 5.24
C ALA A 20 1.37 1.00 6.21
N VAL A 21 0.41 1.24 7.11
CA VAL A 21 -0.25 0.19 7.89
C VAL A 21 -1.48 -0.27 7.12
N VAL A 22 -1.55 -1.58 6.86
CA VAL A 22 -2.62 -2.19 6.08
C VAL A 22 -3.21 -3.41 6.80
N VAL A 23 -4.46 -3.72 6.48
CA VAL A 23 -5.13 -4.94 6.90
C VAL A 23 -5.23 -5.89 5.71
N ALA A 24 -4.72 -7.12 5.87
CA ALA A 24 -4.73 -8.15 4.84
C ALA A 24 -4.68 -9.55 5.46
N GLU A 25 -5.05 -10.59 4.71
CA GLU A 25 -5.06 -11.97 5.22
C GLU A 25 -3.66 -12.59 5.30
N SER A 26 -2.81 -12.27 4.32
CA SER A 26 -1.44 -12.77 4.21
C SER A 26 -0.44 -11.67 3.88
N GLU A 27 0.84 -12.00 3.96
CA GLU A 27 1.94 -11.13 3.55
C GLU A 27 1.84 -10.78 2.05
N GLU A 28 1.56 -11.77 1.20
CA GLU A 28 1.41 -11.59 -0.25
C GLU A 28 0.27 -10.64 -0.56
N GLU A 29 -0.84 -10.76 0.17
CA GLU A 29 -1.96 -9.84 0.04
C GLU A 29 -1.61 -8.42 0.49
N ALA A 30 -0.86 -8.28 1.58
CA ALA A 30 -0.41 -6.98 2.10
C ALA A 30 0.46 -6.26 1.05
N LYS A 31 1.43 -6.97 0.44
CA LYS A 31 2.33 -6.43 -0.60
C LYS A 31 1.62 -5.96 -1.87
N ILE A 32 0.38 -6.40 -2.12
CA ILE A 32 -0.43 -5.98 -3.27
C ILE A 32 -1.16 -4.65 -3.02
N ILE A 33 -1.32 -4.24 -1.76
CA ILE A 33 -2.02 -3.00 -1.41
C ILE A 33 -1.17 -1.80 -1.80
N ASN A 34 -1.76 -0.89 -2.58
CA ASN A 34 -1.16 0.40 -2.93
C ASN A 34 -1.73 1.48 -1.99
N PRO A 35 -0.90 2.18 -1.20
CA PRO A 35 -1.36 3.23 -0.29
C PRO A 35 -2.09 4.39 -0.97
N GLY A 36 -1.70 4.73 -2.21
CA GLY A 36 -2.35 5.76 -3.03
C GLY A 36 -3.66 5.33 -3.69
N GLY A 37 -4.11 4.09 -3.42
CA GLY A 37 -5.34 3.53 -3.94
C GLY A 37 -5.28 3.17 -5.43
N ARG A 38 -6.45 2.84 -5.99
CA ARG A 38 -6.62 2.56 -7.43
C ARG A 38 -7.18 3.80 -8.11
N LYS A 39 -6.33 4.65 -8.70
CA LYS A 39 -6.83 5.75 -9.54
C LYS A 39 -7.33 5.20 -10.88
N LYS A 40 -8.59 5.50 -11.21
CA LYS A 40 -9.10 5.35 -12.59
C LYS A 40 -8.49 6.47 -13.43
N ASN A 41 -8.03 6.18 -14.65
CA ASN A 41 -7.74 7.26 -15.58
C ASN A 41 -9.04 7.84 -16.17
N ARG A 42 -8.91 8.94 -16.92
CA ARG A 42 -10.02 9.60 -17.62
C ARG A 42 -10.74 8.68 -18.63
N ASN A 43 -10.11 7.58 -19.04
CA ASN A 43 -10.65 6.60 -19.97
C ASN A 43 -11.22 5.35 -19.26
N GLY A 44 -11.35 5.37 -17.93
CA GLY A 44 -11.83 4.24 -17.12
C GLY A 44 -10.83 3.07 -17.00
N ASP A 45 -9.67 3.16 -17.62
CA ASP A 45 -8.59 2.17 -17.48
C ASP A 45 -7.92 2.32 -16.09
N ARG A 46 -7.89 1.20 -15.38
CA ARG A 46 -7.43 1.04 -14.00
C ARG A 46 -5.91 0.95 -13.89
N ARG A 47 -5.18 1.05 -15.01
CA ARG A 47 -3.73 0.81 -15.09
C ARG A 47 -2.86 2.02 -14.77
N VAL A 48 -3.43 3.23 -14.66
CA VAL A 48 -2.59 4.44 -14.68
C VAL A 48 -2.05 4.77 -13.29
N ASN A 49 -0.71 4.86 -13.25
CA ASN A 49 0.10 5.40 -12.16
C ASN A 49 0.29 4.54 -10.90
N ARG A 50 0.29 3.21 -11.03
CA ARG A 50 0.70 2.34 -9.91
C ARG A 50 2.12 2.58 -9.43
N PHE A 51 3.01 3.08 -10.31
CA PHE A 51 4.45 3.15 -10.05
C PHE A 51 5.04 4.54 -9.81
N LYS A 52 4.25 5.62 -9.89
CA LYS A 52 4.79 6.97 -9.63
C LYS A 52 4.90 7.25 -8.14
N SER A 53 3.88 6.85 -7.38
CA SER A 53 3.81 7.12 -5.94
C SER A 53 4.13 5.90 -5.06
N TRP A 54 4.27 4.70 -5.64
CA TRP A 54 4.53 3.44 -4.92
C TRP A 54 5.26 2.44 -5.82
N CYS A 55 5.98 1.46 -5.27
CA CYS A 55 6.77 0.52 -6.07
C CYS A 55 5.97 -0.72 -6.54
N HIS A 56 6.64 -1.64 -7.25
CA HIS A 56 6.05 -2.93 -7.59
C HIS A 56 6.02 -3.86 -6.37
N ARG A 57 5.02 -4.74 -6.26
CA ARG A 57 4.84 -5.66 -5.10
C ARG A 57 6.07 -6.49 -4.72
N LYS A 58 6.99 -6.71 -5.67
CA LYS A 58 8.22 -7.48 -5.47
C LYS A 58 9.24 -6.70 -4.65
N ASP A 59 9.14 -5.38 -4.68
CA ASP A 59 10.01 -4.43 -3.99
C ASP A 59 9.32 -3.86 -2.73
N VAL A 60 8.18 -4.41 -2.34
CA VAL A 60 7.47 -4.09 -1.09
C VAL A 60 7.89 -5.11 -0.03
N THR A 61 8.34 -4.61 1.12
CA THR A 61 8.52 -5.43 2.32
C THR A 61 7.23 -5.40 3.15
N ALA A 62 6.96 -6.47 3.89
CA ALA A 62 5.83 -6.53 4.81
C ALA A 62 6.29 -7.12 6.14
N LYS A 63 5.92 -6.46 7.24
CA LYS A 63 6.17 -6.90 8.61
C LYS A 63 4.85 -7.07 9.32
N LEU A 64 4.62 -8.25 9.90
CA LEU A 64 3.44 -8.50 10.72
C LEU A 64 3.51 -7.64 11.99
N LEU A 65 2.47 -6.84 12.24
CA LEU A 65 2.32 -6.04 13.45
C LEU A 65 1.40 -6.72 14.47
N GLY A 66 0.43 -7.51 14.01
CA GLY A 66 -0.50 -8.24 14.88
C GLY A 66 -1.76 -8.69 14.18
N GLU A 67 -2.77 -9.08 14.96
CA GLU A 67 -4.08 -9.48 14.47
C GLU A 67 -5.08 -8.32 14.54
N ALA A 68 -5.92 -8.19 13.52
CA ALA A 68 -7.01 -7.22 13.54
C ALA A 68 -8.21 -7.80 14.30
N ILE A 69 -8.97 -6.93 14.98
CA ILE A 69 -10.23 -7.33 15.62
C ILE A 69 -11.22 -7.91 14.58
N LYS A 70 -12.14 -8.76 15.03
CA LYS A 70 -13.13 -9.41 14.17
C LYS A 70 -13.98 -8.35 13.45
N GLY A 71 -14.18 -8.54 12.14
CA GLY A 71 -15.03 -7.68 11.31
C GLY A 71 -14.30 -6.53 10.61
N VAL A 72 -13.01 -6.29 10.87
CA VAL A 72 -12.23 -5.30 10.13
C VAL A 72 -12.07 -5.74 8.66
N LYS A 73 -12.31 -4.81 7.74
CA LYS A 73 -12.18 -5.05 6.30
C LYS A 73 -10.73 -4.84 5.84
N LYS A 74 -10.34 -5.57 4.79
CA LYS A 74 -9.06 -5.39 4.09
C LYS A 74 -8.92 -3.98 3.54
N GLY A 75 -7.73 -3.38 3.68
CA GLY A 75 -7.47 -2.04 3.15
C GLY A 75 -6.31 -1.31 3.83
N VAL A 76 -6.14 -0.05 3.46
CA VAL A 76 -5.16 0.87 4.08
C VAL A 76 -5.79 1.44 5.35
N VAL A 77 -5.04 1.43 6.45
CA VAL A 77 -5.43 2.05 7.73
C VAL A 77 -4.82 3.45 7.82
N CYS A 78 -3.51 3.54 7.61
CA CYS A 78 -2.74 4.77 7.64
C CYS A 78 -1.58 4.65 6.63
N ALA A 79 -1.24 5.74 5.97
CA ALA A 79 -0.16 5.77 5.00
C ALA A 79 0.70 7.01 5.24
N SER A 80 2.02 6.83 5.14
CA SER A 80 2.98 7.93 5.17
C SER A 80 3.20 8.41 3.74
N TYR A 81 2.96 9.70 3.52
CA TYR A 81 3.03 10.35 2.21
C TYR A 81 3.90 11.59 2.30
N HIS A 82 4.85 11.70 1.38
CA HIS A 82 5.81 12.80 1.37
C HIS A 82 5.24 13.97 0.57
N GLU A 83 4.82 15.03 1.29
CA GLU A 83 4.40 16.32 0.74
C GLU A 83 5.43 17.40 1.06
N ILE A 84 6.18 17.85 0.04
CA ILE A 84 7.06 19.04 0.02
C ILE A 84 8.29 18.98 0.96
#